data_AF-S9QUW1-F1
#
_entry.id   AF-S9QUW1-F1
#
_cell.length_a   1.000
_cell.length_b   1.000
_cell.length_c   1.000
_cell.angle_alpha   90.00
_cell.angle_beta   90.00
_cell.angle_gamma   90.00
#
_symmetry.space_group_name_H-M   'P 1'
#
loop_
_entity.id
_entity.type
_entity.pdbx_description
1 polymer ?
#
loop_
_entity_poly.entity_id
_entity_poly.type
_entity_poly.pdbx_seq_one_letter_code
_entity_poly.pdbx_strand_id
1 'polypeptide(L)'
;MALAKHPPEELQVLLFSHDADMPAVETFLGGPPDPALHLRLDAGKRAAHAFGVDTLPTSILVVDGRLVARFQGPREWDSRAMRRLLEKLTEEHPARDPAPVH
;
A
#
# COMPACT_ATOMS: atom_id res chain seq x y z
N MET A 1 11.41 5.71 -5.87
CA MET A 1 9.99 6.13 -6.03
C MET A 1 9.37 5.81 -7.40
N ALA A 2 9.77 4.75 -8.12
CA ALA A 2 9.13 4.42 -9.42
C ALA A 2 7.82 3.64 -9.23
N LEU A 3 7.81 2.65 -8.32
CA LEU A 3 6.65 1.78 -8.06
C LEU A 3 5.45 2.50 -7.43
N ALA A 4 5.68 3.50 -6.56
CA ALA A 4 4.58 4.30 -6.00
C ALA A 4 3.96 5.27 -7.01
N LYS A 5 4.70 5.62 -8.07
CA LYS A 5 4.25 6.54 -9.12
C LYS A 5 3.59 5.81 -10.29
N HIS A 6 4.00 4.56 -10.54
CA HIS A 6 3.45 3.68 -11.57
C HIS A 6 3.36 2.26 -11.02
N PRO A 7 2.36 1.97 -10.16
CA PRO A 7 2.10 0.59 -9.78
C PRO A 7 1.63 -0.20 -11.02
N PRO A 8 1.96 -1.50 -11.12
CA PRO A 8 1.31 -2.42 -12.04
C PRO A 8 -0.23 -2.30 -11.94
N GLU A 9 -0.96 -2.53 -13.03
CA GLU A 9 -2.44 -2.44 -13.01
C GLU A 9 -3.06 -3.39 -11.98
N GLU A 10 -2.41 -4.50 -11.68
CA GLU A 10 -2.86 -5.48 -10.68
C GLU A 10 -2.49 -5.10 -9.24
N LEU A 11 -1.67 -4.06 -9.06
CA LEU A 11 -1.22 -3.59 -7.75
C LEU A 11 -1.96 -2.32 -7.34
N GLN A 12 -2.88 -2.47 -6.39
CA GLN A 12 -3.50 -1.32 -5.74
C GLN A 12 -2.73 -0.92 -4.48
N VAL A 13 -2.38 0.36 -4.36
CA VAL A 13 -1.79 0.92 -3.14
C VAL A 13 -2.90 1.49 -2.27
N LEU A 14 -2.98 1.03 -1.02
CA LEU A 14 -3.91 1.55 -0.02
C LEU A 14 -3.13 2.07 1.19
N LEU A 15 -3.24 3.37 1.44
CA LEU A 15 -2.56 4.02 2.56
C LEU A 15 -3.55 4.28 3.71
N PHE A 16 -3.24 3.75 4.90
CA PHE A 16 -3.93 4.11 6.15
C PHE A 16 -3.06 5.08 6.94
N SER A 17 -3.54 6.32 7.14
CA SER A 17 -2.86 7.28 8.02
C SER A 17 -3.40 7.22 9.44
N HIS A 18 -2.53 7.31 10.44
CA HIS A 18 -2.92 7.48 11.84
C HIS A 18 -3.18 8.95 12.22
N ASP A 19 -3.03 9.88 11.28
CA ASP A 19 -3.35 11.29 11.50
C ASP A 19 -4.83 11.47 11.88
N ALA A 20 -5.10 12.53 12.64
CA ALA A 20 -6.44 12.81 13.16
C ALA A 20 -7.43 13.20 12.05
N ASP A 21 -6.94 13.87 11.00
CA ASP A 21 -7.75 14.42 9.91
C ASP A 21 -6.95 14.60 8.62
N MET A 22 -7.64 14.93 7.52
CA MET A 22 -7.02 15.17 6.22
C MET A 22 -6.08 16.38 6.20
N PRO A 23 -6.39 17.54 6.83
CA PRO A 23 -5.44 18.66 6.89
C PRO A 23 -4.07 18.29 7.50
N ALA A 24 -4.02 17.45 8.53
CA ALA A 24 -2.76 16.95 9.09
C ALA A 24 -1.98 16.11 8.06
N VAL A 25 -2.67 15.23 7.34
CA VAL A 25 -2.08 14.45 6.24
C VAL A 25 -1.52 15.36 5.15
N GLU A 26 -2.29 16.34 4.69
CA GLU A 26 -1.88 17.28 3.64
C GLU A 26 -0.67 18.11 4.06
N THR A 27 -0.64 18.53 5.34
CA THR A 27 0.50 19.24 5.92
C THR A 27 1.77 18.37 5.89
N PHE A 28 1.66 17.09 6.26
CA PHE A 28 2.77 16.15 6.23
C PHE A 28 3.27 15.90 4.79
N LEU A 29 2.36 15.77 3.83
CA LEU A 29 2.69 15.54 2.42
C LEU A 29 3.13 16.80 1.67
N GLY A 30 2.89 17.98 2.24
CA GLY A 30 3.11 19.27 1.56
C GLY A 30 2.08 19.56 0.46
N GLY A 31 0.87 19.00 0.56
CA GLY A 31 -0.22 19.15 -0.40
C GLY A 31 -1.24 18.01 -0.35
N PRO A 32 -2.28 18.05 -1.20
CA PRO A 32 -3.28 17.00 -1.28
C PRO A 32 -2.64 15.66 -1.67
N PRO A 33 -3.05 14.53 -1.04
CA PRO A 33 -2.53 13.21 -1.39
C PRO A 33 -2.91 12.82 -2.82
N ASP A 34 -2.02 12.07 -3.47
CA ASP A 34 -2.30 11.48 -4.78
C ASP A 34 -3.49 10.50 -4.67
N PRO A 35 -4.55 10.65 -5.48
CA PRO A 35 -5.70 9.74 -5.50
C PRO A 35 -5.33 8.27 -5.69
N ALA A 36 -4.22 7.97 -6.38
CA ALA A 36 -3.72 6.61 -6.60
C ALA A 36 -3.27 5.90 -5.31
N LEU A 37 -3.06 6.63 -4.22
CA LEU A 37 -2.73 6.06 -2.90
C LEU A 37 -3.96 5.55 -2.14
N HIS A 38 -5.17 5.82 -2.67
CA HIS A 38 -6.45 5.45 -2.07
C HIS A 38 -6.53 5.72 -0.56
N LEU A 39 -5.96 6.85 -0.10
CA LEU A 39 -5.75 7.12 1.32
C LEU A 39 -7.04 7.01 2.15
N ARG A 40 -6.93 6.45 3.35
CA ARG A 40 -7.95 6.37 4.39
C ARG A 40 -7.38 6.82 5.72
N LEU A 41 -8.17 7.55 6.50
CA LEU A 41 -7.81 7.86 7.89
C LEU A 41 -8.15 6.66 8.78
N ASP A 42 -7.20 6.30 9.64
CA ASP A 42 -7.30 5.32 10.70
C ASP A 42 -6.86 5.95 12.04
N ALA A 43 -7.42 7.12 12.36
CA ALA A 43 -7.10 7.85 13.60
C ALA A 43 -7.32 7.00 14.86
N GLY A 44 -8.32 6.10 14.83
CA GLY A 44 -8.61 5.14 15.88
C GLY A 44 -7.74 3.87 15.86
N LYS A 45 -6.81 3.75 14.90
CA LYS A 45 -5.88 2.63 14.71
C LYS A 45 -6.57 1.27 14.55
N ARG A 46 -7.83 1.24 14.11
CA ARG A 46 -8.63 0.02 14.01
C ARG A 46 -8.09 -0.92 12.96
N ALA A 47 -7.72 -0.39 11.80
CA ALA A 47 -7.13 -1.18 10.73
C ALA A 47 -5.73 -1.65 11.15
N ALA A 48 -4.91 -0.75 11.69
CA ALA A 48 -3.58 -1.09 12.19
C ALA A 48 -3.61 -2.23 13.23
N HIS A 49 -4.51 -2.15 14.22
CA HIS A 49 -4.69 -3.22 15.21
C HIS A 49 -5.18 -4.53 14.58
N ALA A 50 -6.12 -4.48 13.64
CA ALA A 50 -6.61 -5.69 12.95
C ALA A 50 -5.49 -6.42 12.19
N PHE A 51 -4.50 -5.68 11.67
CA PHE A 51 -3.33 -6.24 11.02
C PHE A 51 -2.15 -6.49 11.97
N GLY A 52 -2.28 -6.22 13.28
CA GLY A 52 -1.17 -6.37 14.24
C GLY A 52 0.03 -5.48 13.90
N VAL A 53 -0.24 -4.22 13.55
CA VAL A 53 0.77 -3.19 13.28
C VAL A 53 1.11 -2.48 14.59
N ASP A 54 2.31 -2.76 15.10
CA ASP A 54 2.78 -2.19 16.37
C ASP A 54 3.81 -1.06 16.15
N THR A 55 4.35 -0.96 14.95
CA THR A 55 5.38 0.02 14.56
C THR A 55 5.05 0.67 13.23
N LEU A 56 5.39 1.95 13.10
CA LEU A 56 5.21 2.71 11.86
C LEU A 56 6.55 3.13 11.25
N PRO A 57 6.62 3.24 9.90
CA PRO A 57 5.63 2.73 8.95
C PRO A 57 5.64 1.19 8.89
N THR A 58 4.51 0.58 8.57
CA THR A 58 4.44 -0.84 8.21
C THR A 58 3.71 -0.99 6.89
N SER A 59 4.29 -1.75 5.98
CA SER A 59 3.67 -2.12 4.71
C SER A 59 3.33 -3.59 4.71
N ILE A 60 2.16 -3.93 4.22
CA ILE A 60 1.68 -5.30 4.08
C ILE A 60 1.32 -5.54 2.62
N LEU A 61 1.57 -6.76 2.16
CA LEU A 61 1.15 -7.21 0.85
C LEU A 61 0.10 -8.30 1.02
N VAL A 62 -1.01 -8.12 0.31
CA VAL A 62 -2.13 -9.07 0.28
C VAL A 62 -2.34 -9.53 -1.15
N VAL A 63 -2.41 -10.85 -1.35
CA VAL A 63 -2.71 -11.49 -2.65
C VAL A 63 -3.85 -12.47 -2.42
N ASP A 64 -4.92 -12.37 -3.22
CA ASP A 64 -6.12 -13.22 -3.10
C ASP A 64 -6.66 -13.32 -1.67
N GLY A 65 -6.68 -12.19 -0.95
CA GLY A 65 -7.18 -12.08 0.43
C GLY A 65 -6.23 -12.65 1.49
N ARG A 66 -5.01 -13.07 1.13
CA ARG A 66 -4.01 -13.60 2.07
C ARG A 66 -2.84 -12.64 2.23
N LEU A 67 -2.42 -12.41 3.47
CA LEU A 67 -1.19 -11.67 3.76
C LEU A 67 0.02 -12.53 3.36
N VAL A 68 0.77 -12.08 2.36
CA VAL A 68 1.93 -12.81 1.81
C VAL A 68 3.27 -12.20 2.23
N ALA A 69 3.30 -10.92 2.61
CA ALA A 69 4.49 -10.27 3.11
C ALA A 69 4.18 -9.10 4.06
N ARG A 70 5.16 -8.79 4.93
CA ARG A 70 5.15 -7.66 5.85
C ARG A 70 6.53 -7.02 5.88
N PHE A 71 6.56 -5.70 5.89
CA PHE A 71 7.76 -4.89 5.89
C PHE A 71 7.61 -3.80 6.95
N GLN A 72 8.53 -3.79 7.91
CA GLN A 72 8.46 -2.88 9.05
C GLN A 72 9.57 -1.84 8.97
N GLY A 73 9.19 -0.58 9.08
CA GLY A 73 10.09 0.55 8.99
C GLY A 73 10.38 1.01 7.56
N PRO A 74 10.92 2.23 7.41
CA PRO A 74 11.09 2.87 6.12
C PRO A 74 12.14 2.17 5.25
N ARG A 75 13.15 1.54 5.86
CA ARG A 75 14.26 0.88 5.15
C ARG A 75 13.81 -0.36 4.38
N GLU A 76 12.80 -1.05 4.87
CA GLU A 76 12.31 -2.30 4.26
C GLU A 76 11.50 -2.04 3.00
N TRP A 77 10.81 -0.89 2.91
CA TRP A 77 10.06 -0.48 1.72
C TRP A 77 10.98 -0.21 0.53
N ASP A 78 12.08 0.51 0.73
CA ASP A 78 13.07 0.78 -0.32
C ASP A 78 14.06 -0.38 -0.56
N SER A 79 13.83 -1.53 0.09
CA SER A 79 14.74 -2.67 -0.01
C SER A 79 14.68 -3.33 -1.40
N ARG A 80 15.80 -3.95 -1.80
CA ARG A 80 15.83 -4.81 -3.00
C ARG A 80 14.87 -6.00 -2.88
N ALA A 81 14.58 -6.44 -1.66
CA ALA A 81 13.66 -7.55 -1.42
C ALA A 81 12.22 -7.16 -1.76
N MET A 82 11.77 -5.98 -1.32
CA MET A 82 10.47 -5.43 -1.71
C MET A 82 10.36 -5.31 -3.22
N ARG A 83 11.36 -4.72 -3.87
CA ARG A 83 11.35 -4.54 -5.33
C ARG A 83 11.20 -5.87 -6.07
N ARG A 84 12.02 -6.87 -5.71
CA ARG A 84 11.95 -8.21 -6.33
C ARG A 84 10.63 -8.93 -6.05
N LEU A 85 10.04 -8.73 -4.88
CA LEU A 85 8.74 -9.30 -4.55
C LEU A 85 7.66 -8.73 -5.47
N LEU A 86 7.63 -7.40 -5.63
CA LEU A 86 6.67 -6.74 -6.51
C LEU A 86 6.88 -7.16 -7.97
N GLU A 87 8.13 -7.21 -8.45
CA GLU A 87 8.46 -7.68 -9.80
C GLU A 87 7.93 -9.11 -10.05
N LYS A 88 8.19 -10.05 -9.12
CA LYS A 88 7.68 -11.43 -9.23
C LYS A 88 6.16 -11.53 -9.29
N LEU A 89 5.47 -10.74 -8.49
CA LEU A 89 4.00 -10.81 -8.42
C LEU A 89 3.35 -10.31 -9.70
N THR A 90 3.93 -9.27 -10.31
CA THR A 90 3.49 -8.78 -11.62
C THR A 90 3.79 -9.79 -12.74
N GLU A 91 4.89 -10.54 -12.63
CA GLU A 91 5.21 -11.62 -13.59
C GLU A 91 4.30 -12.85 -13.42
N GLU A 92 3.96 -13.22 -12.19
CA GLU A 92 3.17 -14.43 -11.88
C GLU A 92 1.66 -14.21 -12.08
N HIS A 93 1.15 -12.99 -11.87
CA HIS A 93 -0.24 -12.61 -12.08
C HIS A 93 -0.36 -11.49 -13.13
N PRO A 94 -0.16 -11.79 -14.43
CA PRO A 94 -0.47 -10.83 -15.48
C PRO A 94 -1.96 -10.51 -15.46
N ALA A 95 -2.30 -9.23 -15.63
CA ALA A 95 -3.64 -8.66 -15.61
C ALA A 95 -4.67 -9.67 -16.11
N ARG A 96 -5.54 -10.12 -15.21
CA ARG A 96 -6.71 -10.90 -15.60
C ARG A 96 -7.55 -9.96 -16.45
N ASP A 97 -7.62 -10.24 -17.75
CA ASP A 97 -8.49 -9.53 -18.69
C ASP A 97 -9.86 -9.33 -18.03
N PRO A 98 -10.44 -8.12 -18.06
CA PRO A 98 -11.77 -7.90 -17.52
C PRO A 98 -12.72 -8.85 -18.23
N ALA A 99 -13.37 -9.73 -17.45
CA ALA A 99 -14.33 -10.69 -17.99
C ALA A 99 -15.37 -9.94 -18.85
N PRO A 100 -15.72 -10.45 -20.05
CA PRO A 100 -16.66 -9.78 -20.92
C PRO A 100 -18.01 -9.64 -20.22
N VAL A 101 -18.51 -8.41 -20.19
CA VAL A 101 -19.86 -8.10 -19.75
C VAL A 101 -20.82 -8.72 -20.78
N HIS A 102 -21.58 -9.73 -20.38
CA HIS A 102 -22.68 -10.30 -21.15
C HIS A 102 -24.00 -9.59 -20.86
#